data_AF-A0A2N1QPR2-F1
#
_entry.id   AF-A0A2N1QPR2-F1
#
_cell.length_a   1.000
_cell.length_b   1.000
_cell.length_c   1.000
_cell.angle_alpha   90.00
_cell.angle_beta   90.00
_cell.angle_gamma   90.00
#
_symmetry.space_group_name_H-M   'P 1'
#
loop_
_entity.id
_entity.type
_entity.pdbx_description
1 polymer ?
#
loop_
_entity_poly.entity_id
_entity_poly.type
_entity_poly.pdbx_seq_one_letter_code
_entity_poly.pdbx_strand_id
1 'polypeptide(L)'
;MAKPAEKVFGYLPDETPSTGKLIVFAFQQLLVMFPATVTVALLTGFHISTTIFASGLATLAFLLITKGKIPLYYGSSFSYIAAIVSITGASFGKVAPDALISQAQWGIIMSGLVSIVA
;
A
#
# COMPACT_ATOMS: atom_id res chain seq x y z
N MET A 1 -22.33 21.71 36.50
CA MET A 1 -22.80 20.33 36.23
C MET A 1 -21.86 19.73 35.20
N ALA A 2 -20.88 18.93 35.62
CA ALA A 2 -19.90 18.34 34.71
C ALA A 2 -20.58 17.20 33.92
N LYS A 3 -20.47 17.24 32.59
CA LYS A 3 -21.05 16.24 31.68
C LYS A 3 -20.31 14.90 31.92
N PRO A 4 -21.00 13.78 32.14
CA PRO A 4 -20.34 12.50 32.35
C PRO A 4 -19.55 12.12 31.09
N ALA A 5 -18.28 11.76 31.28
CA ALA A 5 -17.39 11.34 30.19
C ALA A 5 -17.94 10.06 29.56
N GLU A 6 -18.43 10.17 28.33
CA GLU A 6 -18.86 9.04 27.52
C GLU A 6 -17.64 8.16 27.26
N LYS A 7 -17.72 6.88 27.66
CA LYS A 7 -16.67 5.89 27.35
C LYS A 7 -16.66 5.67 25.85
N VAL A 8 -15.82 6.40 25.13
CA VAL A 8 -15.57 6.16 23.71
C VAL A 8 -14.98 4.75 23.57
N PHE A 9 -15.71 3.84 22.94
CA PHE A 9 -15.22 2.50 22.64
C PHE A 9 -14.40 2.57 21.34
N GLY A 10 -13.10 2.85 21.47
CA GLY A 10 -12.20 2.98 20.33
C GLY A 10 -10.87 3.64 20.72
N TYR A 11 -9.99 3.80 19.74
CA TYR A 11 -8.80 4.64 19.87
C TYR A 11 -8.91 5.80 18.90
N LEU A 12 -8.55 6.99 19.36
CA LEU A 12 -8.34 8.13 18.46
C LEU A 12 -6.99 7.97 17.73
N PRO A 13 -6.80 8.61 16.56
CA PRO A 13 -5.53 8.55 15.83
C PRO A 13 -4.30 8.99 16.66
N ASP A 14 -4.51 9.87 17.64
CA ASP A 14 -3.47 10.41 18.52
C ASP A 14 -3.18 9.49 19.73
N GLU A 15 -3.99 8.45 19.96
CA GLU A 15 -3.81 7.53 21.06
C GLU A 15 -2.94 6.34 20.66
N THR A 16 -1.99 5.97 21.51
CA THR A 16 -1.12 4.81 21.30
C THR A 16 -1.67 3.59 22.06
N PRO A 17 -2.34 2.64 21.39
CA PRO A 17 -2.80 1.42 22.05
C PRO A 17 -1.63 0.61 22.62
N SER A 18 -1.93 -0.29 23.56
CA SER A 18 -0.94 -1.22 24.08
C SER A 18 -0.31 -2.05 22.96
N THR A 19 0.96 -2.44 23.12
CA THR A 19 1.75 -3.15 22.09
C THR A 19 1.05 -4.40 21.55
N GLY A 20 0.35 -5.16 22.40
CA GLY A 20 -0.44 -6.32 21.96
C GLY A 20 -1.61 -5.94 21.05
N LYS A 21 -2.33 -4.85 21.37
CA LYS A 21 -3.43 -4.34 20.53
C LYS A 21 -2.91 -3.75 19.22
N LEU A 22 -1.73 -3.11 19.23
CA LEU A 22 -1.08 -2.62 18.01
C LEU A 22 -0.80 -3.75 17.02
N ILE A 23 -0.30 -4.89 17.49
CA ILE A 23 -0.05 -6.07 16.63
C ILE A 23 -1.36 -6.58 16.02
N VAL A 24 -2.44 -6.65 16.82
CA VAL A 24 -3.76 -7.06 16.33
C VAL A 24 -4.29 -6.09 15.27
N PHE A 25 -4.18 -4.79 15.49
CA PHE A 25 -4.59 -3.77 14.52
C PHE A 25 -3.75 -3.81 13.24
N ALA A 26 -2.43 -4.01 13.35
CA ALA A 26 -1.56 -4.18 12.19
C ALA A 26 -1.95 -5.42 11.37
N PHE A 27 -2.30 -6.52 12.04
CA PHE A 27 -2.79 -7.72 11.37
C PHE A 27 -4.14 -7.51 10.69
N GLN A 28 -5.08 -6.81 11.35
CA GLN A 28 -6.35 -6.41 10.75
C GLN A 28 -6.13 -5.57 9.48
N GLN A 29 -5.25 -4.57 9.54
CA GLN A 29 -4.93 -3.74 8.38
C GLN A 29 -4.34 -4.56 7.24
N LEU A 30 -3.44 -5.50 7.54
CA LEU A 30 -2.87 -6.40 6.55
C LEU A 30 -3.95 -7.21 5.84
N LEU A 31 -4.89 -7.80 6.59
CA LEU A 31 -5.99 -8.59 6.01
C LEU A 31 -6.90 -7.75 5.10
N VAL A 32 -7.15 -6.49 5.45
CA VAL A 32 -8.01 -5.59 4.66
C VAL A 32 -7.31 -5.12 3.39
N MET A 33 -6.00 -4.84 3.43
CA MET A 33 -5.25 -4.31 2.28
C MET A 33 -4.70 -5.39 1.34
N PHE A 34 -4.52 -6.62 1.84
CA PHE A 34 -3.92 -7.72 1.10
C PHE A 34 -4.69 -8.07 -0.20
N PRO A 35 -6.02 -8.26 -0.20
CA PRO A 35 -6.74 -8.63 -1.42
C PRO A 35 -6.59 -7.59 -2.54
N ALA A 36 -6.62 -6.30 -2.20
CA ALA A 36 -6.45 -5.23 -3.18
C ALA A 36 -5.05 -5.28 -3.82
N THR A 37 -4.01 -5.42 -3.00
CA THR A 37 -2.61 -5.47 -3.46
C THR A 37 -2.34 -6.69 -4.33
N VAL A 38 -2.84 -7.86 -3.93
CA VAL A 38 -2.72 -9.11 -4.71
C VAL A 38 -3.50 -9.01 -6.01
N THR A 39 -4.71 -8.45 -5.99
CA THR A 39 -5.54 -8.31 -7.19
C THR A 39 -4.85 -7.47 -8.25
N VAL A 40 -4.23 -6.35 -7.86
CA VAL A 40 -3.48 -5.52 -8.81
C VAL A 40 -2.27 -6.27 -9.37
N ALA A 41 -1.52 -7.01 -8.53
CA ALA A 41 -0.39 -7.81 -9.02
C ALA A 41 -0.84 -8.85 -10.06
N LEU A 42 -1.96 -9.55 -9.79
CA LEU A 42 -2.54 -10.53 -10.72
C LEU A 42 -3.02 -9.90 -12.02
N LEU A 43 -3.61 -8.70 -11.97
CA LEU A 43 -4.10 -7.98 -13.14
C LEU A 43 -2.97 -7.41 -14.00
N THR A 44 -1.89 -6.94 -13.38
CA THR A 44 -0.77 -6.27 -14.06
C THR A 44 0.33 -7.23 -14.51
N GLY A 45 0.25 -8.50 -14.12
CA GLY A 45 1.26 -9.51 -14.41
C GLY A 45 2.53 -9.35 -13.58
N PHE A 46 2.47 -8.64 -12.45
CA PHE A 46 3.61 -8.48 -11.54
C PHE A 46 3.74 -9.67 -10.59
N HIS A 47 4.96 -9.90 -10.10
CA HIS A 47 5.21 -10.87 -9.04
C HIS A 47 4.48 -10.44 -7.75
N ILE A 48 3.60 -11.31 -7.24
CA ILE A 48 2.76 -11.03 -6.05
C ILE A 48 3.66 -10.76 -4.83
N SER A 49 4.66 -11.61 -4.62
CA SER A 49 5.63 -11.49 -3.52
C SER A 49 6.36 -10.16 -3.54
N THR A 50 6.88 -9.75 -4.70
CA THR A 50 7.58 -8.47 -4.88
C THR A 50 6.66 -7.29 -4.65
N THR A 51 5.41 -7.37 -5.10
CA THR A 51 4.42 -6.28 -4.94
C THR A 51 4.04 -6.09 -3.47
N ILE A 52 3.78 -7.17 -2.74
CA ILE A 52 3.51 -7.11 -1.29
C ILE A 52 4.73 -6.60 -0.53
N PHE A 53 5.91 -7.11 -0.86
CA PHE A 53 7.16 -6.67 -0.23
C PHE A 53 7.40 -5.16 -0.44
N ALA A 54 7.24 -4.67 -1.67
CA ALA A 54 7.41 -3.26 -1.99
C ALA A 54 6.38 -2.37 -1.25
N SER A 55 5.12 -2.81 -1.16
CA SER A 55 4.06 -2.13 -0.40
C SER A 55 4.39 -2.02 1.11
N GLY A 56 4.85 -3.13 1.71
CA GLY A 56 5.30 -3.15 3.09
C GLY A 56 6.52 -2.24 3.33
N LEU A 57 7.51 -2.32 2.43
CA LEU A 57 8.71 -1.48 2.49
C LEU A 57 8.38 0.01 2.35
N ALA A 58 7.51 0.38 1.41
CA ALA A 58 7.06 1.76 1.22
C ALA A 58 6.31 2.29 2.46
N THR A 59 5.47 1.46 3.07
CA THR A 59 4.77 1.80 4.32
C THR A 59 5.76 2.06 5.45
N LEU A 60 6.73 1.18 5.66
CA LEU A 60 7.77 1.37 6.68
C LEU A 60 8.62 2.61 6.41
N ALA A 61 9.05 2.81 5.17
CA ALA A 61 9.80 3.99 4.77
C ALA A 61 9.03 5.28 5.04
N PHE A 62 7.73 5.32 4.70
CA PHE A 62 6.88 6.49 4.98
C PHE A 62 6.71 6.77 6.46
N LEU A 63 6.49 5.74 7.28
CA LEU A 63 6.38 5.89 8.73
C LEU A 63 7.69 6.43 9.34
N LEU A 64 8.85 5.98 8.85
CA LEU A 64 10.15 6.47 9.28
C LEU A 64 10.38 7.93 8.86
N ILE A 65 10.06 8.29 7.61
CA ILE A 65 10.19 9.65 7.08
C ILE A 65 9.29 10.62 7.85
N THR A 66 8.05 10.23 8.13
CA THR A 66 7.07 11.06 8.87
C THR A 66 7.24 11.00 10.39
N LYS A 67 8.21 10.23 10.89
CA LYS A 67 8.44 9.99 12.33
C LYS A 67 7.19 9.48 13.06
N GLY A 68 6.39 8.66 12.39
CA GLY A 68 5.17 8.07 12.94
C GLY A 68 4.03 9.05 13.17
N LYS A 69 4.11 10.29 12.65
CA LYS A 69 3.05 11.30 12.82
C LYS A 69 1.80 11.03 11.98
N ILE A 70 1.97 10.36 10.84
CA ILE A 70 0.87 10.06 9.90
C ILE A 70 0.82 8.54 9.72
N PRO A 71 -0.17 7.84 10.31
CA PRO A 71 -0.31 6.40 10.18
C PRO A 71 -0.97 6.03 8.85
N LEU A 72 -0.18 6.04 7.76
CA LEU A 72 -0.67 5.73 6.41
C LEU A 72 -0.03 4.44 5.86
N TYR A 73 -0.86 3.61 5.22
CA TYR A 73 -0.45 2.38 4.54
C TYR A 73 -0.36 2.60 3.03
N TYR A 74 0.74 2.15 2.40
CA TYR A 74 0.95 2.28 0.95
C TYR A 74 0.61 0.97 0.24
N GLY A 75 -0.54 0.93 -0.44
CA GLY A 75 -0.97 -0.19 -1.27
C GLY A 75 -0.76 0.04 -2.77
N SER A 76 -1.17 -0.94 -3.58
CA SER A 76 -1.16 -0.83 -5.05
C SER A 76 -2.18 0.20 -5.56
N SER A 77 -1.77 1.08 -6.46
CA SER A 77 -2.66 2.08 -7.06
C SER A 77 -3.42 1.52 -8.26
N PHE A 78 -4.75 1.54 -8.19
CA PHE A 78 -5.62 0.98 -9.23
C PHE A 78 -5.65 1.87 -10.48
N SER A 79 -5.28 3.15 -10.36
CA SER A 79 -5.22 4.08 -11.49
C SER A 79 -4.17 3.69 -12.53
N TYR A 80 -3.14 2.94 -12.13
CA TYR A 80 -2.07 2.51 -13.03
C TYR A 80 -2.35 1.20 -13.77
N ILE A 81 -3.46 0.49 -13.47
CA ILE A 81 -3.75 -0.82 -14.06
C ILE A 81 -3.79 -0.75 -15.59
N ALA A 82 -4.57 0.19 -16.15
CA ALA A 82 -4.74 0.30 -17.60
C ALA A 82 -3.41 0.58 -18.32
N ALA A 83 -2.59 1.48 -17.76
CA ALA A 83 -1.28 1.81 -18.32
C ALA A 83 -0.32 0.61 -18.24
N ILE A 84 -0.23 -0.06 -17.10
CA ILE A 84 0.68 -1.20 -16.93
C ILE A 84 0.26 -2.36 -17.85
N VAL A 85 -1.03 -2.70 -17.88
CA VAL A 85 -1.54 -3.80 -18.74
C VAL A 85 -1.28 -3.52 -20.22
N SER A 86 -1.37 -2.25 -20.65
CA SER A 86 -1.06 -1.89 -22.04
C SER A 86 0.42 -2.13 -22.42
N ILE A 87 1.33 -2.09 -21.45
CA ILE A 87 2.77 -2.33 -21.64
C ILE A 87 3.08 -3.82 -21.49
N THR A 88 2.56 -4.45 -20.43
CA THR A 88 2.90 -5.83 -20.06
C THR A 88 2.14 -6.88 -20.86
N GLY A 89 1.02 -6.50 -21.50
CA GLY A 89 0.11 -7.45 -22.15
C GLY A 89 -0.44 -8.49 -21.18
N ALA A 90 -0.54 -8.13 -19.90
CA ALA A 90 -0.79 -9.07 -18.82
C ALA A 90 -2.12 -9.81 -18.99
N SER A 91 -2.06 -11.11 -18.72
CA SER A 91 -3.24 -11.95 -18.54
C SER A 91 -3.38 -12.25 -17.05
N PHE A 92 -4.63 -12.24 -16.55
CA PHE A 92 -4.88 -12.43 -15.13
C PHE A 92 -4.19 -13.67 -14.56
N GLY A 93 -3.37 -13.47 -13.53
CA GLY A 93 -2.67 -14.54 -12.81
C GLY A 93 -1.45 -15.13 -13.52
N LYS A 94 -1.09 -14.63 -14.70
CA LYS A 94 0.19 -14.95 -15.35
C LYS A 94 1.18 -13.81 -15.15
N VAL A 95 2.37 -14.16 -14.69
CA VAL A 95 3.47 -13.21 -14.55
C VAL A 95 3.97 -12.82 -15.95
N ALA A 96 4.11 -11.52 -16.18
CA ALA A 96 4.63 -10.97 -17.43
C ALA A 96 6.17 -11.13 -17.50
N PRO A 97 6.77 -11.09 -18.71
CA PRO A 97 8.23 -11.08 -18.85
C PRO A 97 8.88 -9.95 -18.05
N ASP A 98 9.97 -10.25 -17.33
CA ASP A 98 10.66 -9.28 -16.46
C ASP A 98 11.12 -8.02 -17.19
N ALA A 99 11.43 -8.13 -18.50
CA ALA A 99 11.77 -6.97 -19.33
C ALA A 99 10.61 -5.95 -19.44
N LEU A 100 9.36 -6.43 -19.61
CA LEU A 100 8.18 -5.57 -19.68
C LEU A 100 7.79 -5.01 -18.31
N ILE A 101 7.96 -5.83 -17.26
CA ILE A 101 7.77 -5.39 -15.88
C ILE A 101 8.73 -4.23 -15.57
N SER A 102 10.01 -4.36 -15.94
CA SER A 102 11.02 -3.32 -15.75
C SER A 102 10.66 -2.02 -16.51
N GLN A 103 10.17 -2.12 -17.74
CA GLN A 103 9.69 -0.95 -18.50
C GLN A 103 8.50 -0.26 -17.82
N ALA A 104 7.51 -1.04 -17.34
CA ALA A 104 6.38 -0.50 -16.61
C ALA A 104 6.80 0.16 -15.29
N GLN A 105 7.72 -0.46 -14.53
CA GLN A 105 8.30 0.10 -13.30
C GLN A 105 9.01 1.42 -13.56
N TRP A 106 9.78 1.52 -14.65
CA TRP A 106 10.41 2.77 -15.04
C TRP A 106 9.38 3.87 -15.27
N GLY A 107 8.29 3.58 -15.99
CA GLY A 107 7.19 4.52 -16.19
C GLY A 107 6.55 5.00 -14.89
N ILE A 108 6.34 4.10 -13.93
CA ILE A 108 5.80 4.42 -12.59
C ILE A 108 6.74 5.33 -11.81
N ILE A 109 8.05 5.06 -11.84
CA ILE A 109 9.04 5.90 -11.15
C ILE A 109 9.08 7.29 -11.77
N MET A 110 9.10 7.37 -13.11
CA MET A 110 9.13 8.63 -13.82
C MET A 110 7.85 9.46 -13.60
N SER A 111 6.67 8.84 -13.57
CA SER A 111 5.43 9.54 -13.26
C SER A 111 5.44 10.12 -11.83
N GLY A 112 6.01 9.38 -10.87
CA GLY A 112 6.24 9.85 -9.51
C GLY A 112 7.16 11.07 -9.47
N LEU A 113 8.29 11.03 -10.18
CA LEU A 113 9.23 12.16 -10.25
C LEU A 113 8.60 13.40 -10.90
N VAL A 114 7.86 13.22 -12.00
CA VAL A 114 7.13 14.33 -12.65
C VAL A 114 6.13 14.95 -11.68
N SER A 115 5.43 14.14 -10.88
CA SER A 115 4.45 14.62 -9.89
C SER A 115 5.08 15.41 -8.74
N ILE A 116 6.38 15.25 -8.49
CA ILE A 116 7.13 16.02 -7.48
C ILE A 116 7.60 17.36 -8.06
N VAL A 117 7.91 17.41 -9.35
CA VAL A 117 8.44 18.60 -10.04
C VAL A 117 7.33 19.55 -10.48
N ALA A 118 6.18 19.02 -10.89
CA ALA A 118 5.01 19.79 -11.33
C ALA A 118 4.32 20.52 -10.17
#